data_AF-A0A2E8GKN5-F1
#
_entry.id   AF-A0A2E8GKN5-F1
#
_cell.length_a   1.000
_cell.length_b   1.000
_cell.length_c   1.000
_cell.angle_alpha   90.00
_cell.angle_beta   90.00
_cell.angle_gamma   90.00
#
_symmetry.space_group_name_H-M   'P 1'
#
loop_
_entity.id
_entity.type
_entity.pdbx_description
1 polymer ?
#
loop_
_entity_poly.entity_id
_entity_poly.type
_entity_poly.pdbx_seq_one_letter_code
_entity_poly.pdbx_strand_id
1 'polypeptide(L)' 'MTPDESRPLRRRLFEQATLPELQVRFRWRAGSLAQWDNRITQHYAVPDHGGQNRRMERVTLVGERPF' A
#
# COMPACT_ATOMS: atom_id res chain seq x y z
N MET A 1 -15.92 22.47 -0.42
CA MET A 1 -14.68 22.09 0.27
C MET A 1 -13.51 22.60 -0.54
N THR A 2 -12.81 23.62 -0.06
CA THR A 2 -11.59 24.13 -0.69
C THR A 2 -10.42 23.18 -0.41
N PRO A 3 -9.31 23.27 -1.15
CA PRO A 3 -8.08 22.55 -0.82
C PRO A 3 -7.65 22.80 0.63
N ASP A 4 -7.79 24.03 1.11
CA ASP A 4 -7.41 24.47 2.45
C ASP A 4 -8.22 23.76 3.54
N GLU A 5 -9.51 23.60 3.31
CA GLU A 5 -10.42 22.87 4.19
C GLU A 5 -10.12 21.35 4.20
N SER A 6 -9.65 20.79 3.08
CA SER A 6 -9.42 19.33 2.95
C SER A 6 -8.04 18.84 3.37
N ARG A 7 -7.01 19.67 3.28
CA ARG A 7 -5.64 19.33 3.68
C ARG A 7 -5.53 18.73 5.09
N PRO A 8 -6.09 19.33 6.17
CA PRO A 8 -5.93 18.78 7.51
C PRO A 8 -6.61 17.42 7.67
N LEU A 9 -7.80 17.24 7.07
CA LEU A 9 -8.51 15.96 7.10
C LEU A 9 -7.75 14.87 6.37
N ARG A 10 -7.29 15.14 5.14
CA ARG A 10 -6.49 14.20 4.36
C ARG A 10 -5.22 13.80 5.08
N ARG A 11 -4.52 14.77 5.69
CA ARG A 11 -3.32 14.48 6.49
C ARG A 11 -3.61 13.48 7.61
N ARG A 12 -4.64 13.76 8.42
CA ARG A 12 -5.04 12.88 9.53
C ARG A 12 -5.37 11.46 9.05
N LEU A 13 -6.11 11.33 7.94
CA LEU A 13 -6.49 10.04 7.39
C LEU A 13 -5.27 9.26 6.87
N PHE A 14 -4.31 9.92 6.23
CA PHE A 14 -3.08 9.27 5.77
C PHE A 14 -2.15 8.89 6.93
N GLU A 15 -2.06 9.70 7.98
CA GLU A 15 -1.27 9.39 9.18
C GLU A 15 -1.73 8.08 9.84
N GLN A 16 -3.04 7.78 9.85
CA GLN A 16 -3.54 6.51 10.38
C GLN A 16 -2.99 5.29 9.64
N ALA A 17 -2.88 5.34 8.30
CA ALA A 17 -2.31 4.25 7.53
C ALA A 17 -0.81 4.00 7.86
N THR A 18 -0.14 4.98 8.44
CA THR A 18 1.29 4.88 8.83
C THR A 18 1.51 4.25 10.21
N LEU A 19 0.45 4.00 10.99
CA LEU A 19 0.55 3.37 12.30
C LEU A 19 1.07 1.92 12.16
N PRO A 20 2.19 1.55 12.81
CA PRO A 20 2.77 0.21 12.72
C PRO A 20 1.80 -0.91 13.12
N GLU A 21 0.89 -0.64 14.05
CA GLU A 21 -0.12 -1.58 14.55
C GLU A 21 -1.14 -1.99 13.45
N LEU A 22 -1.28 -1.18 12.41
CA LEU A 22 -2.16 -1.43 11.26
C LEU A 22 -1.42 -1.99 10.05
N GLN A 23 -0.13 -2.34 10.21
CA GLN A 23 0.73 -2.76 9.11
C GLN A 23 1.22 -4.20 9.27
N VAL A 24 1.40 -4.86 8.13
CA VAL A 24 2.20 -6.07 8.00
C VAL A 24 3.37 -5.76 7.07
N ARG A 25 4.60 -6.06 7.51
CA ARG A 25 5.80 -5.96 6.68
C ARG A 25 6.19 -7.34 6.14
N PHE A 26 5.80 -7.60 4.89
CA PHE A 26 6.11 -8.86 4.22
C PHE A 26 7.53 -8.88 3.67
N ARG A 27 8.31 -9.92 4.00
CA ARG A 27 9.68 -10.11 3.50
C ARG A 27 9.70 -11.14 2.38
N TRP A 28 10.00 -10.69 1.16
CA TRP A 28 10.10 -11.52 -0.02
C TRP A 28 11.24 -12.54 0.04
N ARG A 29 10.98 -13.75 -0.47
CA ARG A 29 11.96 -14.81 -0.76
C ARG A 29 11.63 -15.42 -2.12
N ALA A 30 12.56 -16.18 -2.69
CA ALA A 30 12.29 -16.94 -3.91
C ALA A 30 11.10 -17.90 -3.67
N GLY A 31 10.14 -17.92 -4.60
CA GLY A 31 8.91 -18.71 -4.47
C GLY A 31 7.83 -18.10 -3.57
N SER A 32 8.04 -16.93 -2.96
CA SER A 32 7.00 -16.22 -2.22
C SER A 32 5.87 -15.76 -3.15
N LEU A 33 4.63 -15.91 -2.68
CA LEU A 33 3.43 -15.32 -3.25
C LEU A 33 2.77 -14.44 -2.18
N ALA A 34 2.36 -13.24 -2.55
CA ALA A 34 1.52 -12.38 -1.72
C ALA A 34 0.24 -12.03 -2.48
N GLN A 35 -0.89 -12.15 -1.80
CA GLN A 35 -2.19 -11.70 -2.29
C GLN A 35 -2.73 -10.69 -1.27
N TRP A 36 -3.24 -9.57 -1.77
CA TRP A 36 -3.89 -8.56 -0.95
C TRP A 36 -5.20 -8.11 -1.61
N ASP A 37 -6.16 -7.70 -0.79
CA ASP A 37 -7.42 -7.13 -1.28
C ASP A 37 -7.24 -5.64 -1.58
N ASN A 38 -7.31 -5.28 -2.87
CA ASN A 38 -7.08 -3.91 -3.33
C ASN A 38 -8.21 -2.92 -2.98
N ARG A 39 -9.30 -3.37 -2.32
CA ARG A 39 -10.40 -2.51 -1.85
C ARG A 39 -10.17 -1.97 -0.45
N ILE A 40 -9.46 -2.71 0.39
CA ILE A 40 -9.34 -2.44 1.83
C ILE A 40 -7.90 -2.39 2.34
N THR A 41 -6.91 -2.56 1.45
CA THR A 41 -5.50 -2.50 1.82
C THR A 41 -4.76 -1.41 1.04
N GLN A 42 -3.75 -0.84 1.70
CA GLN A 42 -2.71 -0.04 1.06
C GLN A 42 -1.40 -0.82 1.09
N HIS A 43 -0.55 -0.63 0.10
CA HIS A 43 0.78 -1.25 0.06
C HIS A 43 1.81 -0.26 -0.45
N TYR A 44 3.06 -0.43 0.01
CA TYR A 44 4.18 0.41 -0.35
C TYR A 44 5.40 -0.46 -0.64
N ALA A 45 6.13 -0.14 -1.71
CA ALA A 45 7.41 -0.76 -2.03
C ALA A 45 8.51 -0.06 -1.24
N VAL A 46 9.15 -0.78 -0.32
CA VAL A 46 10.26 -0.23 0.46
C VAL A 46 11.53 -0.22 -0.41
N PRO A 47 12.17 0.94 -0.65
CA PRO A 47 13.39 1.04 -1.43
C PRO A 47 14.64 0.76 -0.58
N ASP A 48 14.65 -0.35 0.18
CA ASP A 48 15.72 -0.72 1.12
C ASP A 48 16.72 -1.75 0.56
N HIS A 49 16.71 -1.98 -0.75
CA HIS A 49 17.52 -3.02 -1.40
C HIS A 49 18.90 -2.54 -1.89
N GLY A 50 19.33 -1.33 -1.52
CA GLY A 50 20.71 -0.86 -1.75
C GLY A 50 21.17 -0.86 -3.21
N GLY A 51 20.27 -0.61 -4.15
CA GLY A 51 20.57 -0.63 -5.60
C GLY A 51 20.51 -2.01 -6.26
N GLN A 52 20.25 -3.08 -5.50
CA GLN A 52 20.09 -4.42 -6.08
C GLN A 52 18.84 -4.50 -6.96
N ASN A 53 18.92 -5.27 -8.05
CA ASN A 53 17.75 -5.50 -8.91
C ASN A 53 16.69 -6.32 -8.17
N ARG A 54 15.43 -5.86 -8.22
CA ARG A 54 14.27 -6.56 -7.70
C ARG A 54 13.15 -6.53 -8.73
N ARG A 55 12.77 -7.70 -9.25
CA ARG A 55 11.67 -7.89 -10.20
C ARG A 55 10.58 -8.75 -9.57
N MET A 56 9.32 -8.39 -9.83
CA MET A 56 8.15 -9.20 -9.46
C MET A 56 7.16 -9.21 -10.62
N GLU A 57 6.40 -10.29 -10.73
CA GLU A 57 5.24 -10.36 -11.61
C GLU A 57 3.97 -10.06 -10.80
N ARG A 58 3.02 -9.34 -11.41
CA ARG A 58 1.75 -9.02 -10.78
C ARG A 58 0.60 -9.32 -11.73
N VAL A 59 -0.38 -10.05 -11.21
CA VAL A 59 -1.69 -10.21 -11.84
C VAL A 59 -2.69 -9.36 -11.06
N THR A 60 -3.60 -8.70 -11.76
CA THR A 60 -4.66 -7.88 -11.15
C THR A 60 -6.00 -8.39 -11.66
N LEU A 61 -6.95 -8.61 -10.73
CA LEU A 61 -8.31 -9.00 -11.06
C LEU A 61 -9.16 -7.75 -11.31
N VAL A 62 -10.11 -7.84 -12.23
CA VAL A 62 -11.05 -6.75 -12.51
C VAL A 62 -11.94 -6.54 -11.29
N GLY A 63 -12.05 -5.29 -10.84
CA GLY A 63 -12.90 -4.89 -9.72
C GLY A 63 -14.21 -4.23 -10.18
N GLU A 64 -15.03 -3.87 -9.20
CA GLU A 64 -16.29 -3.13 -9.39
C GLU A 64 -16.21 -1.71 -8.77
N ARG A 65 -17.22 -0.89 -9.02
CA ARG A 65 -17.33 0.45 -8.43
C ARG A 65 -17.56 0.34 -6.90
N PRO A 66 -16.82 1.09 -6.06
CA PRO A 66 -17.10 1.15 -4.62
C PRO A 66 -18.49 1.72 -4.31
N PHE A 67 -19.10 1.28 -3.22
CA PHE A 67 -20.42 1.71 -2.71
C PHE A 67 -20.31 2.48 -1.40
#